data_AF-A0A959WTR1-F1
#
_entry.id   AF-A0A959WTR1-F1
#
_cell.length_a   1.000
_cell.length_b   1.000
_cell.length_c   1.000
_cell.angle_alpha   90.00
_cell.angle_beta   90.00
_cell.angle_gamma   90.00
#
_symmetry.space_group_name_H-M   'P 1'
#
loop_
_entity.id
_entity.type
_entity.pdbx_description
1 polymer ?
#
loop_
_entity_poly.entity_id
_entity_poly.type
_entity_poly.pdbx_seq_one_letter_code
_entity_poly.pdbx_strand_id
1 'polypeptide(L)'
;MESTRSAPLDGTPDPAKAHAGGHEIRADIAGVRIRDLTPILDDRGETCELWTAAWGLGDPPPHVYLATVEAGVAKAWIVHDRQHDRLALVSGRMLVVMYDDRPGSPSRGTVLEVSGGERRRRLVEIPPGVWHGVQNIGTAEAMFVNLPTRPYDYDAPDKRRLPADTDAIPFRFRGASPRSG
;
A
#
# COMPACT_ATOMS: atom_id res chain seq x y z
N MET A 1 11.72 5.18 -54.68
CA MET A 1 10.46 4.62 -54.15
C MET A 1 10.30 5.23 -52.76
N GLU A 2 9.74 6.44 -52.70
CA GLU A 2 9.57 7.18 -51.44
C GLU A 2 8.44 6.54 -50.62
N SER A 3 8.76 6.20 -49.38
CA SER A 3 7.81 5.66 -48.40
C SER A 3 6.97 6.80 -47.86
N THR A 4 5.74 6.93 -48.37
CA THR A 4 4.74 7.86 -47.85
C THR A 4 4.29 7.35 -46.48
N ARG A 5 4.87 7.88 -45.39
CA ARG A 5 4.29 7.71 -44.06
C ARG A 5 2.96 8.47 -44.04
N SER A 6 1.86 7.78 -43.72
CA SER A 6 0.56 8.45 -43.59
C SER A 6 0.60 9.47 -42.47
N ALA A 7 -0.17 10.55 -42.60
CA ALA A 7 -0.36 11.51 -41.52
C ALA A 7 -0.83 10.79 -40.23
N PRO A 8 -0.43 11.27 -39.04
CA PRO A 8 -0.92 10.74 -37.78
C PRO A 8 -2.45 10.85 -37.72
N LEU A 9 -3.09 9.88 -37.07
CA LEU A 9 -4.54 9.87 -36.88
C LEU A 9 -4.94 10.94 -35.85
N ASP A 10 -5.98 11.70 -36.17
CA ASP A 10 -6.56 12.70 -35.25
C ASP A 10 -7.52 12.01 -34.26
N GLY A 11 -7.20 12.10 -32.97
CA GLY A 11 -8.07 11.64 -31.87
C GLY A 11 -8.79 12.81 -31.20
N THR A 12 -9.97 12.56 -30.65
CA THR A 12 -10.68 13.53 -29.79
C THR A 12 -10.24 13.39 -28.33
N PRO A 13 -10.06 14.50 -27.60
CA PRO A 13 -9.78 14.45 -26.16
C PRO A 13 -10.88 13.71 -25.40
N ASP A 14 -10.49 12.90 -24.42
CA ASP A 14 -11.43 12.27 -23.51
C ASP A 14 -12.17 13.34 -22.66
N PRO A 15 -13.46 13.17 -22.38
CA PRO A 15 -14.17 14.02 -21.44
C PRO A 15 -13.53 13.90 -20.05
N ALA A 16 -13.48 15.01 -19.31
CA ALA A 16 -12.92 15.03 -17.96
C ALA A 16 -13.66 14.02 -17.07
N LYS A 17 -12.94 13.01 -16.58
CA LYS A 17 -13.44 12.13 -15.52
C LYS A 17 -13.39 12.89 -14.20
N ALA A 18 -14.44 12.80 -13.40
CA ALA A 18 -14.42 13.39 -12.06
C ALA A 18 -13.25 12.81 -11.26
N HIS A 19 -12.48 13.64 -10.57
CA HIS A 19 -11.50 13.16 -9.61
C HIS A 19 -12.23 12.29 -8.59
N ALA A 20 -11.79 11.03 -8.48
CA ALA A 20 -12.36 10.12 -7.52
C ALA A 20 -11.82 10.51 -6.14
N GLY A 21 -12.45 11.49 -5.52
CA GLY A 21 -12.07 11.97 -4.20
C GLY A 21 -12.04 10.80 -3.22
N GLY A 22 -10.86 10.45 -2.74
CA GLY A 22 -10.73 9.54 -1.60
C GLY A 22 -11.07 10.28 -0.30
N HIS A 23 -11.62 9.57 0.67
CA HIS A 23 -11.86 10.11 2.01
C HIS A 23 -10.77 9.64 2.98
N GLU A 24 -10.11 10.58 3.66
CA GLU A 24 -9.12 10.26 4.70
C GLU A 24 -9.80 9.86 6.01
N ILE A 25 -9.40 8.73 6.57
CA ILE A 25 -9.93 8.15 7.80
C ILE A 25 -8.87 8.31 8.88
N ARG A 26 -9.28 8.84 10.05
CA ARG A 26 -8.40 8.91 11.23
C ARG A 26 -7.96 7.50 11.64
N ALA A 27 -6.68 7.38 11.97
CA ALA A 27 -6.07 6.15 12.44
C ALA A 27 -5.60 6.31 13.89
N ASP A 28 -5.65 5.22 14.66
CA ASP A 28 -5.28 5.23 16.08
C ASP A 28 -3.75 5.24 16.31
N ILE A 29 -2.95 5.15 15.25
CA ILE A 29 -1.49 5.32 15.28
C ILE A 29 -1.13 6.68 14.70
N ALA A 30 -0.40 7.49 15.47
CA ALA A 30 0.01 8.84 15.10
C ALA A 30 0.81 8.85 13.78
N GLY A 31 0.31 9.62 12.80
CA GLY A 31 0.94 9.77 11.49
C GLY A 31 0.62 8.67 10.49
N VAL A 32 -0.09 7.60 10.88
CA VAL A 32 -0.71 6.68 9.91
C VAL A 32 -1.91 7.39 9.28
N ARG A 33 -2.04 7.30 7.96
CA ARG A 33 -3.19 7.83 7.22
C ARG A 33 -3.81 6.73 6.38
N ILE A 34 -5.13 6.65 6.37
CA ILE A 34 -5.87 5.67 5.57
C ILE A 34 -6.80 6.45 4.65
N ARG A 35 -6.79 6.14 3.36
CA ARG A 35 -7.70 6.74 2.38
C ARG A 35 -8.48 5.63 1.69
N ASP A 36 -9.81 5.69 1.77
CA ASP A 36 -10.65 4.87 0.90
C ASP A 36 -10.51 5.40 -0.54
N LEU A 37 -10.18 4.52 -1.48
CA LEU A 37 -10.01 4.84 -2.89
C LEU A 37 -11.32 4.57 -3.63
N THR A 38 -11.70 5.48 -4.50
CA THR A 38 -12.97 5.42 -5.23
C THR A 38 -12.72 4.93 -6.66
N PRO A 39 -13.13 3.72 -7.03
CA PRO A 39 -13.09 3.27 -8.42
C PRO A 39 -14.21 3.94 -9.22
N ILE A 40 -13.90 4.40 -10.43
CA ILE A 40 -14.87 4.89 -11.41
C ILE A 40 -15.17 3.73 -12.34
N LEU A 41 -16.40 3.19 -12.25
CA LEU A 41 -16.85 2.06 -13.06
C LEU A 41 -17.52 2.57 -14.34
N ASP A 42 -17.24 1.91 -15.46
CA ASP A 42 -17.95 2.06 -16.73
C ASP A 42 -18.22 0.68 -17.37
N ASP A 43 -18.78 0.67 -18.59
CA ASP A 43 -19.12 -0.54 -19.34
C ASP A 43 -17.89 -1.36 -19.79
N ARG A 44 -16.68 -0.80 -19.66
CA ARG A 44 -15.41 -1.40 -20.07
C ARG A 44 -14.59 -1.88 -18.88
N GLY A 45 -15.00 -1.55 -17.66
CA GLY A 45 -14.33 -1.94 -16.42
C GLY A 45 -14.30 -0.81 -15.40
N GLU A 46 -13.13 -0.57 -14.81
CA GLU A 46 -12.96 0.48 -13.80
C GLU A 46 -11.62 1.19 -13.94
N THR A 47 -11.60 2.44 -13.50
CA THR A 47 -10.38 3.23 -13.30
C THR A 47 -10.33 3.67 -11.84
N CYS A 48 -9.22 3.41 -11.15
CA CYS A 48 -9.05 3.83 -9.76
C CYS A 48 -7.71 4.54 -9.62
N GLU A 49 -7.73 5.83 -9.24
CA GLU A 49 -6.52 6.55 -8.88
C GLU A 49 -5.94 5.90 -7.62
N LEU A 50 -4.67 5.48 -7.68
CA LEU A 50 -3.96 4.92 -6.52
C LEU A 50 -3.16 6.00 -5.76
N TRP A 51 -2.78 7.06 -6.47
CA TRP A 51 -2.07 8.23 -5.94
C TRP A 51 -2.20 9.41 -6.92
N THR A 52 -2.27 10.63 -6.39
CA THR A 52 -2.13 11.88 -7.15
C THR A 52 -1.53 12.97 -6.28
N ALA A 53 -0.75 13.86 -6.89
CA ALA A 53 -0.19 15.04 -6.21
C ALA A 53 -1.30 15.95 -5.64
N ALA A 54 -2.50 15.94 -6.24
CA ALA A 54 -3.65 16.71 -5.79
C ALA A 54 -4.12 16.33 -4.37
N TRP A 55 -3.78 15.14 -3.87
CA TRP A 55 -4.14 14.71 -2.51
C TRP A 55 -3.19 15.24 -1.42
N GLY A 56 -2.10 15.92 -1.78
CA GLY A 56 -1.17 16.49 -0.81
C GLY A 56 -0.42 15.44 0.04
N LEU A 57 -0.19 14.24 -0.50
CA LEU A 57 0.49 13.12 0.19
C LEU A 57 2.03 13.17 0.11
N GLY A 58 2.57 14.39 0.00
CA GLY A 58 4.00 14.63 -0.21
C GLY A 58 4.44 14.43 -1.66
N ASP A 59 5.75 14.25 -1.83
CA ASP A 59 6.38 14.15 -3.13
C ASP A 59 5.94 12.91 -3.92
N PRO A 60 5.99 12.96 -5.27
CA PRO A 60 5.80 11.80 -6.11
C PRO A 60 6.67 10.62 -5.69
N PRO A 61 6.17 9.37 -5.79
CA PRO A 61 6.97 8.20 -5.49
C PRO A 61 8.19 8.12 -6.44
N PRO A 62 9.43 8.00 -5.91
CA PRO A 62 10.63 7.90 -6.75
C PRO A 62 10.73 6.52 -7.45
N HIS A 63 9.99 5.52 -6.98
CA HIS A 63 9.71 4.30 -7.71
C HIS A 63 8.38 3.70 -7.24
N VAL A 64 7.83 2.78 -8.02
CA VAL A 64 6.58 2.08 -7.70
C VAL A 64 6.77 0.59 -7.95
N TYR A 65 6.28 -0.25 -7.05
CA TYR A 65 6.36 -1.69 -7.23
C TYR A 65 5.07 -2.39 -6.79
N LEU A 66 4.83 -3.54 -7.40
CA LEU A 66 3.72 -4.43 -7.11
C LEU A 66 4.23 -5.60 -6.27
N ALA A 67 3.45 -5.99 -5.28
CA ALA A 67 3.72 -7.16 -4.47
C ALA A 67 2.47 -8.02 -4.38
N THR A 68 2.64 -9.33 -4.59
CA THR A 68 1.60 -10.31 -4.36
C THR A 68 1.79 -11.03 -3.02
N VAL A 69 0.72 -11.58 -2.47
CA VAL A 69 0.72 -12.34 -1.22
C VAL A 69 -0.18 -13.56 -1.40
N GLU A 70 0.40 -14.75 -1.28
CA GLU A 70 -0.33 -16.02 -1.34
C GLU A 70 -1.38 -16.14 -0.22
N ALA A 71 -2.44 -16.91 -0.48
CA ALA A 71 -3.53 -17.11 0.47
C ALA A 71 -3.02 -17.60 1.84
N GLY A 72 -3.47 -16.96 2.92
CA GLY A 72 -3.07 -17.27 4.30
C GLY A 72 -1.68 -16.77 4.72
N VAL A 73 -0.86 -16.26 3.79
CA VAL A 73 0.50 -15.83 4.08
C VAL A 73 0.53 -14.41 4.64
N ALA A 74 1.42 -14.18 5.60
CA ALA A 74 1.77 -12.86 6.10
C ALA A 74 3.19 -12.47 5.65
N LYS A 75 3.32 -11.26 5.08
CA LYS A 75 4.59 -10.58 4.88
C LYS A 75 4.81 -9.62 6.06
N ALA A 76 5.42 -10.13 7.13
CA ALA A 76 5.60 -9.43 8.39
C ALA A 76 6.81 -9.96 9.16
N TRP A 77 7.28 -9.28 10.21
CA TRP A 77 7.10 -7.84 10.45
C TRP A 77 8.19 -7.07 9.75
N ILE A 78 7.87 -5.87 9.24
CA ILE A 78 8.84 -4.95 8.65
C ILE A 78 8.72 -3.57 9.27
N VAL A 79 9.83 -2.85 9.34
CA VAL A 79 9.86 -1.42 9.69
C VAL A 79 10.89 -0.72 8.82
N HIS A 80 10.57 0.51 8.43
CA HIS A 80 11.47 1.41 7.72
C HIS A 80 11.92 2.54 8.63
N ASP A 81 13.21 2.86 8.63
CA ASP A 81 13.75 3.97 9.44
C ASP A 81 13.56 5.33 8.79
N ARG A 82 13.48 5.38 7.46
CA ARG A 82 13.50 6.64 6.69
C ARG A 82 12.33 6.73 5.71
N GLN A 83 11.95 5.61 5.11
CA GLN A 83 10.90 5.54 4.11
C GLN A 83 9.51 5.52 4.75
N HIS A 84 8.60 6.35 4.21
CA HIS A 84 7.16 6.11 4.33
C HIS A 84 6.73 5.12 3.25
N ASP A 85 5.96 4.12 3.65
CA ASP A 85 5.24 3.25 2.72
C ASP A 85 3.85 3.80 2.44
N ARG A 86 3.40 3.68 1.19
CA ARG A 86 2.06 4.07 0.75
C ARG A 86 1.47 2.86 0.01
N LEU A 87 0.79 1.99 0.76
CA LEU A 87 0.29 0.70 0.30
C LEU A 87 -1.12 0.84 -0.28
N ALA A 88 -1.26 0.75 -1.60
CA ALA A 88 -2.54 0.67 -2.28
C ALA A 88 -2.99 -0.80 -2.39
N LEU A 89 -4.05 -1.16 -1.66
CA LEU A 89 -4.62 -2.50 -1.64
C LEU A 89 -5.57 -2.67 -2.84
N VAL A 90 -5.15 -3.42 -3.87
CA VAL A 90 -5.81 -3.37 -5.19
C VAL A 90 -6.58 -4.64 -5.57
N SER A 91 -6.13 -5.83 -5.16
CA SER A 91 -6.78 -7.11 -5.50
C SER A 91 -6.72 -8.13 -4.37
N GLY A 92 -7.72 -9.00 -4.28
CA GLY A 92 -7.85 -10.00 -3.21
C GLY A 92 -8.35 -9.39 -1.89
N ARG A 93 -8.09 -10.08 -0.76
CA ARG A 93 -8.52 -9.64 0.58
C ARG A 93 -7.34 -9.62 1.54
N MET A 94 -6.93 -8.42 1.95
CA MET A 94 -5.74 -8.22 2.80
C MET A 94 -6.11 -7.60 4.15
N LEU A 95 -5.26 -7.90 5.13
CA LEU A 95 -5.21 -7.26 6.43
C LEU A 95 -3.81 -6.64 6.56
N VAL A 96 -3.76 -5.31 6.62
CA VAL A 96 -2.55 -4.58 7.01
C VAL A 96 -2.60 -4.41 8.52
N VAL A 97 -1.56 -4.88 9.20
CA VAL A 97 -1.42 -4.74 10.65
C VAL A 97 -0.23 -3.84 10.91
N MET A 98 -0.42 -2.86 11.80
CA MET A 98 0.61 -1.91 12.19
C MET A 98 0.76 -1.91 13.71
N TYR A 99 1.97 -1.69 14.19
CA TYR A 99 2.30 -1.55 15.59
C TYR A 99 3.28 -0.40 15.79
N ASP A 100 2.95 0.49 16.72
CA ASP A 100 3.76 1.66 17.01
C ASP A 100 4.65 1.41 18.24
N ASP A 101 5.96 1.21 18.02
CA ASP A 101 6.95 1.14 19.10
C ASP A 101 7.84 2.39 19.18
N ARG A 102 7.48 3.47 18.49
CA ARG A 102 8.34 4.66 18.42
C ARG A 102 8.47 5.29 19.82
N PRO A 103 9.70 5.46 20.36
CA PRO A 103 9.90 6.12 21.62
C PRO A 103 9.29 7.53 21.62
N GLY A 104 8.51 7.85 22.65
CA GLY A 104 7.85 9.16 22.77
C GLY A 104 6.63 9.37 21.87
N SER A 105 6.23 8.38 21.06
CA SER A 105 4.97 8.47 20.32
C SER A 105 3.77 8.46 21.27
N PRO A 106 2.75 9.30 21.04
CA PRO A 106 1.52 9.30 21.85
C PRO A 106 0.67 8.04 21.63
N SER A 107 0.94 7.26 20.58
CA SER A 107 0.29 5.98 20.27
C SER A 107 1.22 4.78 20.46
N ARG A 108 2.32 4.94 21.22
CA ARG A 108 3.24 3.82 21.47
C ARG A 108 2.50 2.68 22.18
N GLY A 109 2.69 1.46 21.69
CA GLY A 109 2.02 0.25 22.15
C GLY A 109 0.70 -0.04 21.43
N THR A 110 0.21 0.84 20.56
CA THR A 110 -1.03 0.64 19.82
C THR A 110 -0.83 -0.31 18.64
N VAL A 111 -1.74 -1.28 18.50
CA VAL A 111 -1.91 -2.10 17.30
C VAL A 111 -3.08 -1.55 16.49
N LEU A 112 -2.91 -1.44 15.17
CA LEU A 112 -3.95 -1.02 14.25
C LEU A 112 -4.10 -2.04 13.12
N GLU A 113 -5.35 -2.45 12.88
CA GLU A 113 -5.72 -3.37 11.82
C GLU A 113 -6.54 -2.67 10.74
N VAL A 114 -6.12 -2.80 9.47
CA VAL A 114 -6.78 -2.20 8.32
C VAL A 114 -7.00 -3.26 7.26
N SER A 115 -8.26 -3.66 7.06
CA SER A 115 -8.62 -4.55 5.96
C SER A 115 -8.85 -3.79 4.65
N GLY A 116 -8.57 -4.42 3.52
CA GLY A 116 -8.86 -3.85 2.20
C GLY A 116 -8.58 -4.82 1.07
N GLY A 117 -8.71 -4.33 -0.16
CA GLY A 117 -8.54 -5.11 -1.39
C GLY A 117 -9.57 -4.75 -2.44
N GLU A 118 -9.88 -5.64 -3.37
CA GLU A 118 -10.69 -5.32 -4.57
C GLU A 118 -12.08 -4.73 -4.26
N ARG A 119 -12.75 -5.24 -3.21
CA ARG A 119 -14.08 -4.77 -2.80
C ARG A 119 -14.05 -3.52 -1.92
N ARG A 120 -12.86 -3.13 -1.45
CA ARG A 120 -12.64 -1.94 -0.64
C ARG A 120 -11.19 -1.50 -0.80
N ARG A 121 -10.92 -0.77 -1.88
CA ARG A 121 -9.58 -0.29 -2.19
C ARG A 121 -9.20 0.82 -1.24
N ARG A 122 -7.98 0.74 -0.73
CA ARG A 122 -7.45 1.64 0.28
C ARG A 122 -6.00 1.95 0.00
N LEU A 123 -5.63 3.20 0.23
CA LEU A 123 -4.24 3.62 0.36
C LEU A 123 -3.93 3.76 1.85
N VAL A 124 -2.98 2.96 2.34
CA VAL A 124 -2.51 2.99 3.72
C VAL A 124 -1.11 3.60 3.73
N GLU A 125 -0.98 4.78 4.34
CA GLU A 125 0.30 5.45 4.51
C GLU A 125 0.87 5.15 5.90
N ILE A 126 2.07 4.61 5.91
CA ILE A 126 2.75 4.11 7.11
C ILE A 126 4.03 4.93 7.28
N PRO A 127 4.15 5.74 8.36
CA PRO A 127 5.34 6.55 8.59
C PRO A 127 6.52 5.68 9.10
N PRO A 128 7.76 6.20 9.00
CA PRO A 128 8.93 5.54 9.52
C PRO A 128 8.79 5.18 11.01
N GLY A 129 9.40 4.07 11.40
CA GLY A 129 9.39 3.55 12.76
C GLY A 129 8.13 2.79 13.16
N VAL A 130 7.08 2.73 12.32
CA VAL A 130 5.90 1.89 12.57
C VAL A 130 6.13 0.50 11.98
N TRP A 131 6.16 -0.50 12.86
CA TRP A 131 6.20 -1.90 12.45
C TRP A 131 4.91 -2.25 11.73
N HIS A 132 5.00 -3.00 10.63
CA HIS A 132 3.82 -3.40 9.90
C HIS A 132 3.99 -4.74 9.18
N GLY A 133 2.85 -5.29 8.78
CA GLY A 133 2.78 -6.53 8.01
C GLY A 133 1.50 -6.57 7.17
N VAL A 134 1.59 -7.27 6.04
CA VAL A 134 0.43 -7.49 5.16
C VAL A 134 0.13 -8.98 5.13
N GLN A 135 -1.06 -9.35 5.59
CA GLN A 135 -1.56 -10.71 5.51
C GLN A 135 -2.66 -10.83 4.46
N ASN A 136 -2.57 -11.84 3.60
CA ASN A 136 -3.69 -12.25 2.78
C ASN A 136 -4.66 -13.09 3.62
N ILE A 137 -5.85 -12.55 3.87
CA ILE A 137 -6.94 -13.19 4.61
C ILE A 137 -8.02 -13.76 3.68
N GLY A 138 -7.76 -13.78 2.37
CA GLY A 138 -8.60 -14.37 1.33
C GLY A 138 -8.18 -15.81 0.98
N THR A 139 -8.76 -16.32 -0.10
CA THR A 139 -8.58 -17.70 -0.58
C THR A 139 -7.81 -17.79 -1.91
N ALA A 140 -7.50 -16.64 -2.53
CA ALA A 140 -6.70 -16.52 -3.75
C ALA A 140 -5.57 -15.54 -3.50
N GLU A 141 -4.57 -15.49 -4.41
CA GLU A 141 -3.48 -14.52 -4.34
C GLU A 141 -4.05 -13.09 -4.24
N ALA A 142 -3.48 -12.29 -3.34
CA ALA A 142 -3.82 -10.89 -3.17
C ALA A 142 -2.66 -10.00 -3.62
N MET A 143 -2.96 -8.76 -3.98
CA MET A 143 -1.98 -7.84 -4.56
C MET A 143 -2.14 -6.44 -4.00
N PHE A 144 -1.01 -5.82 -3.68
CA PHE A 144 -0.92 -4.40 -3.37
C PHE A 144 0.19 -3.73 -4.19
N VAL A 145 0.03 -2.43 -4.42
CA VAL A 145 1.06 -1.56 -5.01
C VAL A 145 1.64 -0.71 -3.89
N ASN A 146 2.96 -0.67 -3.75
CA ASN A 146 3.61 0.29 -2.87
C ASN A 146 4.16 1.47 -3.68
N LEU A 147 3.92 2.67 -3.16
CA LEU A 147 4.42 3.92 -3.70
C LEU A 147 5.33 4.57 -2.65
N PRO A 148 6.53 4.05 -2.35
CA PRO A 148 7.35 4.58 -1.26
C PRO A 148 7.77 6.04 -1.49
N THR A 149 8.29 6.68 -0.45
CA THR A 149 8.80 8.08 -0.52
C THR A 149 10.30 8.17 -0.79
N ARG A 150 11.00 7.04 -0.84
CA ARG A 150 12.45 6.98 -1.07
C ARG A 150 12.78 5.82 -2.02
N PRO A 151 13.84 5.94 -2.83
CA PRO A 151 14.38 4.80 -3.56
C PRO A 151 15.00 3.79 -2.59
N TYR A 152 15.15 2.55 -3.05
CA TYR A 152 15.81 1.52 -2.26
C TYR A 152 17.32 1.74 -2.32
N ASP A 153 17.91 1.89 -1.15
CA ASP A 153 19.35 2.06 -0.96
C ASP A 153 19.97 0.67 -0.73
N TYR A 154 20.65 0.15 -1.75
CA TYR A 154 21.26 -1.18 -1.70
C TYR A 154 22.49 -1.22 -0.79
N ASP A 155 23.19 -0.10 -0.63
CA ASP A 155 24.41 0.00 0.17
C ASP A 155 24.07 0.21 1.65
N ALA A 156 22.96 0.90 1.95
CA ALA A 156 22.46 1.11 3.30
C ALA A 156 20.94 0.89 3.40
N PRO A 157 20.45 -0.37 3.41
CA PRO A 157 19.02 -0.66 3.55
C PRO A 157 18.45 -0.11 4.87
N ASP A 158 17.30 0.57 4.82
CA ASP A 158 16.62 1.12 6.02
C ASP A 158 15.54 0.18 6.61
N LYS A 159 15.40 -1.00 6.02
CA LYS A 159 14.35 -1.97 6.33
C LYS A 159 14.85 -2.99 7.32
N ARG A 160 14.22 -3.06 8.49
CA ARG A 160 14.42 -4.13 9.48
C ARG A 160 13.25 -5.09 9.51
N ARG A 161 13.48 -6.29 10.06
CA ARG A 161 12.50 -7.37 10.15
C ARG A 161 12.44 -7.96 11.55
N LEU A 162 11.27 -8.46 11.91
CA LEU A 162 11.09 -9.44 13.00
C LEU A 162 10.32 -10.65 12.45
N PRO A 163 10.48 -11.85 13.06
CA PRO A 163 9.64 -12.99 12.74
C PRO A 163 8.15 -12.66 12.90
N ALA A 164 7.31 -13.12 11.98
CA ALA A 164 5.87 -12.81 12.01
C ALA A 164 5.16 -13.30 13.29
N ASP A 165 5.71 -14.32 13.94
CA ASP A 165 5.24 -14.96 15.18
C ASP A 165 5.92 -14.43 16.46
N THR A 166 6.72 -13.37 16.35
CA THR A 166 7.43 -12.78 17.50
C THR A 166 6.53 -12.41 18.67
N ASP A 167 7.01 -12.65 19.90
CA ASP A 167 6.35 -12.20 21.13
C ASP A 167 6.57 -10.70 21.42
N ALA A 168 7.47 -10.03 20.68
CA ALA A 168 7.77 -8.62 20.88
C ALA A 168 6.60 -7.68 20.49
N ILE A 169 5.70 -8.15 19.62
CA ILE A 169 4.53 -7.40 19.17
C ILE A 169 3.28 -8.17 19.62
N PRO A 170 2.30 -7.52 20.30
CA PRO A 170 1.13 -8.19 20.85
C PRO A 170 0.06 -8.48 19.78
N PHE A 171 0.46 -9.11 18.68
CA PHE A 171 -0.42 -9.53 17.59
C PHE A 171 0.04 -10.87 17.00
N ARG A 172 -0.92 -11.69 16.58
CA ARG A 172 -0.66 -12.98 15.93
C ARG A 172 -1.40 -13.05 14.59
N PHE A 173 -0.64 -13.20 13.52
CA PHE A 173 -1.21 -13.45 12.19
C PHE A 173 -1.88 -14.81 12.14
N ARG A 174 -3.00 -14.90 11.42
CA ARG A 174 -3.79 -16.14 11.33
C ARG A 174 -3.10 -17.15 10.43
N GLY A 175 -2.75 -18.34 10.91
CA GLY A 175 -2.21 -19.39 10.03
C GLY A 175 -0.86 -19.05 9.39
N ALA A 176 -0.11 -18.10 9.95
CA ALA A 176 1.27 -17.88 9.56
C ALA A 176 2.09 -19.13 9.91
N SER A 177 2.24 -20.03 8.94
CA SER A 177 3.25 -21.08 9.06
C SER A 177 4.63 -20.41 9.07
N PRO A 178 5.53 -20.79 9.98
CA PRO A 178 6.90 -20.28 9.94
C PRO A 178 7.51 -20.71 8.61
N ARG A 179 7.81 -19.76 7.72
CA ARG A 179 8.69 -20.04 6.58
C ARG A 179 10.10 -19.69 7.01
N SER A 180 10.94 -20.71 6.99
CA SER A 180 12.39 -20.66 7.19
C SER A 180 13.06 -19.71 6.20
N GLY A 181 13.91 -18.81 6.70
CA GLY A 181 15.10 -18.26 6.02
C GLY A 181 14.84 -17.27 4.91
#